data_AF-A0AAJ2ULE4-F1
#
_entry.id   AF-A0AAJ2ULE4-F1
#
_cell.length_a   1.000
_cell.length_b   1.000
_cell.length_c   1.000
_cell.angle_alpha   90.00
_cell.angle_beta   90.00
_cell.angle_gamma   90.00
#
_symmetry.space_group_name_H-M   'P 1'
#
loop_
_entity.id
_entity.type
_entity.pdbx_description
1 polymer ?
#
loop_
_entity_poly.entity_id
_entity_poly.type
_entity_poly.pdbx_seq_one_letter_code
_entity_poly.pdbx_strand_id
1 'polypeptide(L)'
;MGYDVYIQTSDGKPAVGDENYFRFAFTAMPRTLDAMNNFGMLVELPVPSYPELSTYGLTRADFQPGIAPDLNTVNRIAEFRAAYQAAKDASEPNPTGIPRYKLYSTEGFLVTVAEITAALATYDAHPGVAVAEMPVGDPIWRFWMNFLRRAQAHGGLRTH
;
A
#
# COMPACT_ATOMS: atom_id res chain seq x y z
N MET A 1 -0.57 2.11 19.02
CA MET A 1 -0.28 1.34 17.80
C MET A 1 -1.41 1.58 16.81
N GLY A 2 -1.09 1.80 15.54
CA GLY A 2 -2.03 2.12 14.47
C GLY A 2 -1.38 1.83 13.11
N TYR A 3 -2.08 2.13 12.02
CA TYR A 3 -1.54 2.02 10.66
C TYR A 3 -1.37 3.41 10.10
N ASP A 4 -0.17 3.70 9.63
CA ASP A 4 0.21 4.98 9.07
C ASP A 4 0.20 4.87 7.55
N VAL A 5 -0.73 5.57 6.92
CA VAL A 5 -0.94 5.51 5.47
C VAL A 5 -0.50 6.83 4.85
N TYR A 6 0.36 6.76 3.84
CA TYR A 6 0.91 7.94 3.17
C TYR A 6 0.61 7.89 1.68
N ILE A 7 0.21 9.02 1.10
CA ILE A 7 0.12 9.19 -0.35
C ILE A 7 1.53 9.30 -0.91
N GLN A 8 1.76 8.58 -2.01
CA GLN A 8 2.99 8.67 -2.78
C GLN A 8 2.75 9.51 -4.04
N THR A 9 3.75 10.28 -4.47
CA THR A 9 3.79 10.92 -5.79
C THR A 9 4.24 9.93 -6.86
N SER A 10 4.04 10.31 -8.12
CA SER A 10 4.43 9.50 -9.28
C SER A 10 5.94 9.23 -9.38
N ASP A 11 6.77 10.05 -8.74
CA ASP A 11 8.23 9.88 -8.66
C ASP A 11 8.71 8.98 -7.51
N GLY A 12 7.78 8.31 -6.80
CA GLY A 12 8.14 7.37 -5.75
C GLY A 12 8.25 7.96 -4.34
N LYS A 13 8.11 9.28 -4.19
CA LYS A 13 8.32 9.96 -2.90
C LYS A 13 7.01 10.13 -2.12
N PRO A 14 7.07 10.26 -0.79
CA PRO A 14 5.91 10.69 -0.01
C PRO A 14 5.44 12.08 -0.44
N ALA A 15 4.14 12.25 -0.66
CA ALA A 15 3.56 13.56 -0.93
C ALA A 15 3.62 14.44 0.33
N VAL A 16 3.92 15.73 0.16
CA VAL A 16 4.08 16.69 1.26
C VAL A 16 2.72 17.21 1.72
N GLY A 17 2.52 17.38 3.03
CA GLY A 17 1.30 17.96 3.62
C GLY A 17 0.53 16.95 4.46
N ASP A 18 -0.08 17.42 5.55
CA ASP A 18 -0.79 16.56 6.51
C ASP A 18 -2.00 15.86 5.88
N GLU A 19 -2.58 16.44 4.83
CA GLU A 19 -3.70 15.86 4.10
C GLU A 19 -3.31 14.65 3.24
N ASN A 20 -2.01 14.41 3.07
CA ASN A 20 -1.44 13.24 2.38
C ASN A 20 -1.09 12.11 3.34
N TYR A 21 -1.49 12.24 4.60
CA TYR A 21 -1.32 11.25 5.65
C TYR A 21 -2.66 10.88 6.27
N PHE A 22 -2.85 9.59 6.53
CA PHE A 22 -4.02 9.06 7.21
C PHE A 22 -3.58 8.04 8.26
N ARG A 23 -4.05 8.22 9.49
CA ARG A 23 -3.78 7.28 10.58
C ARG A 23 -5.02 6.50 10.94
N PHE A 24 -4.98 5.19 10.76
CA PHE A 24 -5.97 4.30 11.37
C PHE A 24 -5.56 3.94 12.79
N ALA A 25 -6.51 4.06 13.72
CA ALA A 25 -6.41 3.32 14.97
C ALA A 25 -6.39 1.82 14.67
N PHE A 26 -5.68 1.02 15.49
CA PHE A 26 -5.53 -0.41 15.25
C PHE A 26 -6.87 -1.15 15.05
N THR A 27 -7.91 -0.77 15.78
CA THR A 27 -9.27 -1.35 15.67
C THR A 27 -10.13 -0.76 14.55
N ALA A 28 -9.71 0.36 13.95
CA ALA A 28 -10.44 1.00 12.85
C ALA A 28 -10.09 0.38 11.48
N MET A 29 -8.85 -0.07 11.30
CA MET A 29 -8.41 -0.69 10.05
C MET A 29 -9.23 -1.94 9.68
N PRO A 30 -9.40 -2.97 10.55
CA PRO A 30 -10.21 -4.14 10.20
C PRO A 30 -11.64 -3.79 9.80
N ARG A 31 -12.30 -2.89 10.54
CA ARG A 31 -13.66 -2.43 10.24
C ARG A 31 -13.74 -1.72 8.89
N THR A 32 -12.74 -0.92 8.55
CA THR A 32 -12.66 -0.23 7.26
C THR A 32 -12.46 -1.23 6.12
N LEU A 33 -11.59 -2.22 6.30
CA LEU A 33 -11.40 -3.27 5.30
C LEU A 33 -12.65 -4.13 5.11
N ASP A 34 -13.40 -4.41 6.17
CA ASP A 34 -14.65 -5.16 6.08
C ASP A 34 -15.72 -4.35 5.34
N ALA A 35 -15.79 -3.03 5.57
CA ALA A 35 -16.65 -2.15 4.78
C ALA A 35 -16.22 -2.11 3.30
N MET A 36 -14.92 -1.97 3.00
CA MET A 36 -14.41 -2.04 1.63
C MET A 36 -14.76 -3.38 0.95
N ASN A 37 -14.65 -4.49 1.68
CA ASN A 37 -15.04 -5.80 1.18
C ASN A 37 -16.54 -5.89 0.85
N ASN A 38 -17.40 -5.32 1.70
CA ASN A 38 -18.84 -5.27 1.46
C ASN A 38 -19.21 -4.46 0.20
N PHE A 39 -18.41 -3.44 -0.13
CA PHE A 39 -18.55 -2.70 -1.38
C PHE A 39 -17.80 -3.33 -2.56
N GLY A 40 -17.20 -4.52 -2.41
CA GLY A 40 -16.46 -5.20 -3.48
C GLY A 40 -15.14 -4.51 -3.87
N MET A 41 -14.61 -3.64 -3.03
CA MET A 41 -13.40 -2.86 -3.32
C MET A 41 -12.10 -3.63 -3.12
N LEU A 42 -12.15 -4.75 -2.39
CA LEU A 42 -10.97 -5.57 -2.06
C LEU A 42 -10.92 -6.83 -2.89
N VAL A 43 -9.70 -7.31 -3.11
CA VAL A 43 -9.42 -8.65 -3.64
C VAL A 43 -8.52 -9.42 -2.69
N GLU A 44 -8.75 -10.72 -2.60
CA GLU A 44 -7.90 -11.63 -1.83
C GLU A 44 -6.82 -12.21 -2.75
N LEU A 45 -5.58 -11.75 -2.53
CA LEU A 45 -4.38 -12.24 -3.22
C LEU A 45 -3.33 -12.64 -2.18
N PRO A 46 -2.49 -13.64 -2.49
CA PRO A 46 -1.39 -14.00 -1.60
C PRO A 46 -0.38 -12.85 -1.49
N VAL A 47 0.23 -12.71 -0.31
CA VAL A 47 1.38 -11.80 -0.14
C VAL A 47 2.53 -12.31 -1.01
N PRO A 48 3.16 -11.47 -1.84
CA PRO A 48 4.27 -11.90 -2.68
C PRO A 48 5.45 -12.34 -1.81
N SER A 49 6.20 -13.34 -2.30
CA SER A 49 7.45 -13.74 -1.67
C SER A 49 8.53 -12.69 -1.90
N TYR A 50 9.35 -12.43 -0.88
CA TYR A 50 10.51 -11.56 -1.00
C TYR A 50 11.72 -12.32 -1.56
N PRO A 51 12.62 -11.64 -2.28
CA PRO A 51 13.89 -12.25 -2.66
C PRO A 51 14.69 -12.68 -1.43
N GLU A 52 15.38 -13.82 -1.52
CA GLU A 52 16.27 -14.28 -0.47
C GLU A 52 17.68 -13.69 -0.65
N LEU A 53 18.34 -13.31 0.44
CA LEU A 53 19.73 -12.83 0.44
C LEU A 53 20.69 -13.83 -0.21
N SER A 54 20.49 -15.12 0.07
CA SER A 54 21.27 -16.25 -0.46
C SER A 54 21.30 -16.28 -1.99
N THR A 55 20.21 -15.87 -2.65
CA THR A 55 20.09 -15.82 -4.12
C THR A 55 21.06 -14.81 -4.74
N TYR A 56 21.43 -13.76 -3.98
CA TYR A 56 22.39 -12.74 -4.37
C TYR A 56 23.79 -13.00 -3.78
N GLY A 57 24.00 -14.17 -3.16
CA GLY A 57 25.24 -14.49 -2.45
C GLY A 57 25.51 -13.54 -1.28
N LEU A 58 24.45 -13.02 -0.66
CA LEU A 58 24.49 -12.14 0.50
C LEU A 58 24.06 -12.88 1.76
N THR A 59 24.47 -12.33 2.89
CA THR A 59 24.14 -12.75 4.24
C THR A 59 23.73 -11.54 5.08
N ARG A 60 23.22 -11.77 6.30
CA ARG A 60 22.94 -10.66 7.22
C ARG A 60 24.19 -9.87 7.62
N ALA A 61 25.38 -10.49 7.56
CA ALA A 61 26.63 -9.83 7.92
C ALA A 61 26.98 -8.69 6.96
N ASP A 62 26.59 -8.81 5.68
CA ASP A 62 26.86 -7.81 4.64
C ASP A 62 26.12 -6.48 4.86
N PHE A 63 25.16 -6.44 5.78
CA PHE A 63 24.37 -5.25 6.14
C PHE A 63 24.75 -4.66 7.50
N GLN A 64 25.73 -5.24 8.21
CA GLN A 64 26.08 -4.76 9.54
C GLN A 64 26.71 -3.36 9.49
N PRO A 65 26.31 -2.46 10.41
CA PRO A 65 26.96 -1.16 10.54
C PRO A 65 28.47 -1.30 10.74
N GLY A 66 29.26 -0.49 10.03
CA GLY A 66 30.73 -0.48 10.15
C GLY A 66 31.47 -1.46 9.24
N ILE A 67 30.76 -2.28 8.47
CA ILE A 67 31.36 -3.06 7.38
C ILE A 67 31.50 -2.18 6.14
N ALA A 68 32.70 -2.16 5.55
CA ALA A 68 32.96 -1.55 4.25
C ALA A 68 33.01 -2.66 3.18
N PRO A 69 31.87 -3.01 2.55
CA PRO A 69 31.84 -4.05 1.53
C PRO A 69 32.67 -3.65 0.31
N ASP A 70 33.22 -4.65 -0.38
CA ASP A 70 33.82 -4.42 -1.69
C ASP A 70 32.78 -4.01 -2.73
N LEU A 71 33.24 -3.48 -3.87
CA LEU A 71 32.35 -2.99 -4.93
C LEU A 71 31.39 -4.06 -5.45
N ASN A 72 31.83 -5.32 -5.51
CA ASN A 72 30.98 -6.41 -5.97
C ASN A 72 29.83 -6.69 -4.99
N THR A 73 30.10 -6.62 -3.70
CA THR A 73 29.11 -6.78 -2.64
C THR A 73 28.16 -5.59 -2.59
N VAL A 74 28.66 -4.36 -2.80
CA VAL A 74 27.81 -3.18 -2.96
C VAL A 74 26.82 -3.35 -4.12
N ASN A 75 27.27 -3.83 -5.28
CA ASN A 75 26.40 -4.04 -6.43
C ASN A 75 25.32 -5.10 -6.14
N ARG A 76 25.70 -6.23 -5.54
CA ARG A 76 24.75 -7.29 -5.14
C ARG A 76 23.73 -6.80 -4.11
N ILE A 77 24.14 -5.97 -3.16
CA ILE A 77 23.22 -5.31 -2.20
C ILE A 77 22.25 -4.40 -2.94
N ALA A 78 22.70 -3.62 -3.92
CA ALA A 78 21.85 -2.73 -4.70
C ALA A 78 20.82 -3.54 -5.52
N GLU A 79 21.25 -4.62 -6.17
CA GLU A 79 20.37 -5.55 -6.90
C GLU A 79 19.33 -6.18 -5.98
N PHE A 80 19.74 -6.70 -4.82
CA PHE A 80 18.83 -7.25 -3.81
C PHE A 80 17.79 -6.22 -3.36
N ARG A 81 18.21 -4.98 -3.05
CA ARG A 81 17.31 -3.91 -2.63
C ARG A 81 16.34 -3.52 -3.73
N ALA A 82 16.79 -3.46 -4.98
CA ALA A 82 15.94 -3.19 -6.13
C ALA A 82 14.88 -4.28 -6.32
N ALA A 83 15.27 -5.56 -6.22
CA ALA A 83 14.33 -6.67 -6.31
C ALA A 83 13.34 -6.69 -5.14
N TYR A 84 13.80 -6.39 -3.93
CA TYR A 84 12.94 -6.29 -2.75
C TYR A 84 11.91 -5.16 -2.92
N GLN A 85 12.34 -4.00 -3.41
CA GLN A 85 11.46 -2.88 -3.69
C GLN A 85 10.47 -3.20 -4.83
N ALA A 86 10.92 -3.88 -5.89
CA ALA A 86 10.06 -4.32 -6.97
C ALA A 86 8.95 -5.28 -6.49
N ALA A 87 9.25 -6.17 -5.54
CA ALA A 87 8.23 -7.04 -4.92
C ALA A 87 7.19 -6.22 -4.15
N LYS A 88 7.59 -5.12 -3.49
CA LYS A 88 6.66 -4.21 -2.80
C LYS A 88 5.83 -3.34 -3.74
N ASP A 89 6.36 -3.08 -4.93
CA ASP A 89 5.75 -2.21 -5.93
C ASP A 89 4.96 -2.97 -6.99
N ALA A 90 5.04 -4.30 -6.96
CA ALA A 90 4.32 -5.19 -7.85
C ALA A 90 2.80 -4.94 -7.78
N SER A 91 2.17 -5.01 -8.95
CA SER A 91 0.74 -4.88 -9.12
C SER A 91 0.28 -5.88 -10.17
N GLU A 92 -0.97 -6.34 -10.05
CA GLU A 92 -1.57 -7.19 -11.06
C GLU A 92 -1.70 -6.43 -12.40
N PRO A 93 -1.52 -7.09 -13.55
CA PRO A 93 -1.65 -6.43 -14.86
C PRO A 93 -3.04 -5.83 -15.12
N ASN A 94 -4.08 -6.45 -14.57
CA ASN A 94 -5.48 -6.01 -14.69
C ASN A 94 -6.16 -6.00 -13.31
N PRO A 95 -5.91 -4.98 -12.46
CA PRO A 95 -6.49 -4.94 -11.12
C PRO A 95 -8.02 -4.83 -11.17
N THR A 96 -8.71 -5.60 -10.34
CA THR A 96 -10.17 -5.52 -10.14
C THR A 96 -10.56 -4.92 -8.78
N GLY A 97 -9.57 -4.54 -7.97
CA GLY A 97 -9.72 -3.96 -6.64
C GLY A 97 -8.37 -3.83 -5.95
N ILE A 98 -8.37 -3.44 -4.68
CA ILE A 98 -7.14 -3.34 -3.88
C ILE A 98 -6.86 -4.69 -3.20
N PRO A 99 -5.67 -5.28 -3.36
CA PRO A 99 -5.31 -6.47 -2.61
C PRO A 99 -5.31 -6.19 -1.10
N ARG A 100 -6.11 -6.92 -0.33
CA ARG A 100 -6.32 -6.66 1.11
C ARG A 100 -5.01 -6.59 1.88
N TYR A 101 -4.05 -7.45 1.54
CA TYR A 101 -2.76 -7.50 2.21
C TYR A 101 -1.96 -6.20 2.11
N LYS A 102 -2.12 -5.41 1.03
CA LYS A 102 -1.39 -4.15 0.86
C LYS A 102 -1.84 -3.05 1.81
N LEU A 103 -3.09 -3.10 2.27
CA LEU A 103 -3.64 -2.17 3.26
C LEU A 103 -3.46 -2.67 4.69
N TYR A 104 -3.53 -3.99 4.90
CA TYR A 104 -3.42 -4.59 6.23
C TYR A 104 -1.96 -4.75 6.69
N SER A 105 -1.03 -4.93 5.77
CA SER A 105 0.39 -5.07 6.08
C SER A 105 1.05 -3.69 6.28
N THR A 106 1.86 -3.58 7.32
CA THR A 106 2.74 -2.42 7.60
C THR A 106 4.06 -2.49 6.85
N GLU A 107 4.21 -3.46 5.93
CA GLU A 107 5.46 -3.67 5.18
C GLU A 107 5.67 -2.62 4.08
N GLY A 108 4.74 -1.68 3.86
CA GLY A 108 4.89 -0.59 2.90
C GLY A 108 4.68 -1.01 1.45
N PHE A 109 3.77 -1.95 1.18
CA PHE A 109 3.36 -2.28 -0.19
C PHE A 109 2.73 -1.07 -0.88
N LEU A 110 3.01 -0.89 -2.16
CA LEU A 110 2.38 0.15 -2.97
C LEU A 110 0.98 -0.31 -3.38
N VAL A 111 -0.03 0.41 -2.92
CA VAL A 111 -1.35 0.37 -3.54
C VAL A 111 -1.32 1.37 -4.70
N THR A 112 -1.36 0.83 -5.91
CA THR A 112 -1.19 1.58 -7.16
C THR A 112 -2.44 2.38 -7.54
N VAL A 113 -2.27 3.39 -8.39
CA VAL A 113 -3.39 4.16 -8.96
C VAL A 113 -4.39 3.25 -9.68
N ALA A 114 -3.93 2.20 -10.38
CA ALA A 114 -4.80 1.26 -11.08
C ALA A 114 -5.68 0.45 -10.11
N GLU A 115 -5.10 -0.07 -9.02
CA GLU A 115 -5.85 -0.79 -7.97
C GLU A 115 -6.87 0.12 -7.27
N ILE A 116 -6.48 1.37 -6.94
CA ILE A 116 -7.39 2.36 -6.35
C ILE A 116 -8.52 2.70 -7.31
N THR A 117 -8.21 2.88 -8.60
CA THR A 117 -9.20 3.19 -9.62
C THR A 117 -10.22 2.07 -9.77
N ALA A 118 -9.76 0.82 -9.81
CA ALA A 118 -10.65 -0.35 -9.88
C ALA A 118 -11.55 -0.44 -8.64
N ALA A 119 -10.98 -0.25 -7.44
CA ALA A 119 -11.74 -0.25 -6.19
C ALA A 119 -12.80 0.87 -6.14
N LEU A 120 -12.44 2.09 -6.55
CA LEU A 120 -13.37 3.23 -6.57
C LEU A 120 -14.47 3.05 -7.61
N ALA A 121 -14.16 2.48 -8.78
CA ALA A 121 -15.17 2.18 -9.80
C ALA A 121 -16.22 1.18 -9.29
N THR A 122 -15.78 0.12 -8.58
CA THR A 122 -16.69 -0.84 -7.95
C THR A 122 -17.50 -0.18 -6.84
N TYR A 123 -16.88 0.67 -6.03
CA TYR A 123 -17.57 1.44 -5.01
C TYR A 123 -18.67 2.30 -5.64
N ASP A 124 -18.35 3.19 -6.56
CA ASP A 124 -19.28 4.16 -7.16
C ASP A 124 -20.46 3.49 -7.90
N ALA A 125 -20.26 2.28 -8.43
CA ALA A 125 -21.33 1.48 -9.05
C ALA A 125 -22.27 0.81 -8.04
N HIS A 126 -21.92 0.75 -6.75
CA HIS A 126 -22.68 0.04 -5.74
C HIS A 126 -23.95 0.83 -5.33
N PRO A 127 -25.14 0.19 -5.27
CA PRO A 127 -26.40 0.89 -4.98
C PRO A 127 -26.45 1.57 -3.60
N GLY A 128 -25.60 1.12 -2.67
CA GLY A 128 -25.51 1.65 -1.30
C GLY A 128 -24.62 2.89 -1.12
N VAL A 129 -23.93 3.38 -2.14
CA VAL A 129 -22.95 4.49 -2.00
C VAL A 129 -23.57 5.75 -1.41
N ALA A 130 -24.72 6.17 -1.94
CA ALA A 130 -25.38 7.41 -1.51
C ALA A 130 -25.72 7.41 -0.01
N VAL A 131 -26.01 6.23 0.56
CA VAL A 131 -26.28 6.07 2.00
C VAL A 131 -24.97 6.03 2.79
N ALA A 132 -23.94 5.36 2.26
CA ALA A 132 -22.64 5.21 2.92
C ALA A 132 -21.87 6.53 3.09
N GLU A 133 -22.08 7.50 2.19
CA GLU A 133 -21.47 8.83 2.30
C GLU A 133 -22.30 9.84 3.11
N MET A 134 -23.47 9.46 3.64
CA MET A 134 -24.28 10.37 4.45
C MET A 134 -23.56 10.78 5.73
N PRO A 135 -23.73 12.03 6.20
CA PRO A 135 -23.09 12.54 7.42
C PRO A 135 -23.44 11.81 8.73
N VAL A 136 -24.39 10.86 8.69
CA VAL A 136 -24.91 10.11 9.85
C VAL A 136 -24.13 8.80 10.07
N GLY A 137 -23.30 8.36 9.12
CA GLY A 137 -22.48 7.15 9.20
C GLY A 137 -21.14 7.33 9.94
N ASP A 138 -20.28 6.31 9.88
CA ASP A 138 -18.93 6.37 10.43
C ASP A 138 -18.10 7.46 9.71
N PRO A 139 -17.66 8.53 10.42
CA PRO A 139 -16.92 9.61 9.78
C PRO A 139 -15.58 9.14 9.19
N ILE A 140 -14.99 8.06 9.72
CA ILE A 140 -13.74 7.49 9.20
C ILE A 140 -13.93 7.01 7.76
N TRP A 141 -15.08 6.39 7.44
CA TRP A 141 -15.36 5.89 6.10
C TRP A 141 -15.28 7.02 5.07
N ARG A 142 -15.97 8.13 5.31
CA ARG A 142 -15.97 9.28 4.40
C ARG A 142 -14.57 9.88 4.24
N PHE A 143 -13.81 10.02 5.32
CA PHE A 143 -12.45 10.54 5.24
C PHE A 143 -11.52 9.58 4.48
N TRP A 144 -11.68 8.27 4.68
CA TRP A 144 -10.95 7.25 3.96
C TRP A 144 -11.25 7.27 2.45
N MET A 145 -12.52 7.38 2.06
CA MET A 145 -12.90 7.47 0.65
C MET A 145 -12.32 8.72 -0.03
N ASN A 146 -12.32 9.86 0.66
CA ASN A 146 -11.68 11.08 0.15
C ASN A 146 -10.16 10.92 0.05
N PHE A 147 -9.54 10.24 1.01
CA PHE A 147 -8.12 9.92 0.98
C PHE A 147 -7.75 9.01 -0.20
N LEU A 148 -8.54 7.97 -0.49
CA LEU A 148 -8.36 7.11 -1.66
C LEU A 148 -8.47 7.89 -2.98
N ARG A 149 -9.49 8.73 -3.12
CA ARG A 149 -9.64 9.61 -4.30
C ARG A 149 -8.44 10.55 -4.47
N ARG A 150 -7.90 11.06 -3.36
CA ARG A 150 -6.69 11.88 -3.39
C ARG A 150 -5.47 11.08 -3.82
N ALA A 151 -5.28 9.88 -3.26
CA ALA A 151 -4.18 8.98 -3.61
C ALA A 151 -4.22 8.58 -5.10
N GLN A 152 -5.42 8.36 -5.66
CA GLN A 152 -5.65 8.12 -7.08
C GLN A 152 -5.13 9.27 -7.96
N ALA A 153 -5.34 10.52 -7.54
CA ALA A 153 -4.90 11.71 -8.26
C ALA A 153 -3.38 11.98 -8.16
N HIS A 154 -2.64 11.17 -7.39
CA HIS A 154 -1.19 11.29 -7.18
C HIS A 154 -0.48 10.07 -7.80
N GLY A 155 0.18 9.25 -6.98
CA GLY A 155 0.91 8.06 -7.39
C GLY A 155 0.51 6.80 -6.63
N GLY A 156 -0.61 6.84 -5.89
CA GLY A 156 -1.04 5.76 -5.01
C GLY A 156 -0.72 6.03 -3.54
N LEU A 157 -0.66 4.97 -2.75
CA LEU A 157 -0.41 5.05 -1.30
C LEU A 157 0.40 3.86 -0.76
N ARG A 158 0.96 4.00 0.43
CA ARG A 158 1.62 2.93 1.20
C ARG A 158 1.19 2.93 2.65
N THR A 159 1.16 1.74 3.25
CA THR A 159 0.84 1.53 4.68
C THR A 159 2.06 1.07 5.47
N HIS A 160 2.28 1.69 6.64
CA HIS A 160 3.38 1.46 7.58
C HIS A 160 2.89 1.28 9.02
#